data_AF-A0A9E3TUZ8-F1
#
_entry.id   AF-A0A9E3TUZ8-F1
#
_cell.length_a   1.000
_cell.length_b   1.000
_cell.length_c   1.000
_cell.angle_alpha   90.00
_cell.angle_beta   90.00
_cell.angle_gamma   90.00
#
_symmetry.space_group_name_H-M   'P 1'
#
loop_
_entity.id
_entity.type
_entity.pdbx_description
1 polymer ?
#
loop_
_entity_poly.entity_id
_entity_poly.type
_entity_poly.pdbx_seq_one_letter_code
_entity_poly.pdbx_strand_id
1 'polypeptide(L)'
;MKKQSNPWGVYRRSGLSLMEVLAVVTLMGIIAMIAVPRLATSGDKPKANSCFATKGMIEVQAELWLRNKGVPPAASLNDIMADNKYFPDGAVVCPVDGSAYRLNTTNMTVNGHTHTDLLD
;
A
#
# COMPACT_ATOMS: atom_id res chain seq x y z
N MET A 1 -49.55 43.61 17.81
CA MET A 1 -48.45 44.23 18.59
C MET A 1 -47.23 43.32 18.58
N LYS A 2 -46.03 43.91 18.62
CA LYS A 2 -44.72 43.35 18.22
C LYS A 2 -44.11 42.30 19.18
N LYS A 3 -43.30 41.43 18.56
CA LYS A 3 -42.36 40.41 19.05
C LYS A 3 -41.49 40.85 20.24
N GLN A 4 -41.25 39.97 21.22
CA GLN A 4 -40.08 40.05 22.11
C GLN A 4 -39.40 38.69 22.24
N SER A 5 -38.33 38.54 21.45
CA SER A 5 -37.29 37.52 21.64
C SER A 5 -36.57 37.79 22.95
N ASN A 6 -36.61 36.84 23.89
CA ASN A 6 -35.78 36.84 25.08
C ASN A 6 -34.30 36.61 24.68
N PRO A 7 -33.40 37.60 24.88
CA PRO A 7 -32.08 37.66 24.25
C PRO A 7 -30.93 37.12 25.10
N TRP A 8 -31.19 36.28 26.10
CA TRP A 8 -30.19 35.93 27.12
C TRP A 8 -29.57 34.55 26.89
N GLY A 9 -28.78 34.43 25.82
CA GLY A 9 -27.77 33.38 25.71
C GLY A 9 -26.70 33.63 26.77
N VAL A 10 -26.69 32.84 27.85
CA VAL A 10 -25.65 32.87 28.87
C VAL A 10 -24.38 32.30 28.26
N TYR A 11 -23.51 33.15 27.73
CA TYR A 11 -22.15 32.77 27.35
C TYR A 11 -21.35 32.45 28.61
N ARG A 12 -21.39 31.19 29.03
CA ARG A 12 -20.49 30.69 30.08
C ARG A 12 -19.06 30.81 29.53
N ARG A 13 -18.23 31.63 30.18
CA ARG A 13 -16.79 31.61 29.93
C ARG A 13 -16.26 30.28 30.47
N SER A 14 -16.07 29.31 29.60
CA SER A 14 -15.34 28.08 29.89
C SER A 14 -13.85 28.36 29.76
N GLY A 15 -13.16 28.50 30.88
CA GLY A 15 -11.70 28.45 30.92
C GLY A 15 -11.26 27.03 31.24
N LEU A 16 -10.22 26.54 30.56
CA LEU A 16 -9.57 25.27 30.90
C LEU A 16 -8.79 25.44 32.21
N SER A 17 -8.96 24.51 33.15
CA SER A 17 -8.11 24.47 34.35
C SER A 17 -6.71 23.98 34.00
N LEU A 18 -5.67 24.49 34.68
CA LEU A 18 -4.29 24.01 34.50
C LEU A 18 -4.17 22.50 34.75
N MET A 19 -4.88 21.98 35.76
CA MET A 19 -4.86 20.55 36.08
C MET A 19 -5.59 19.70 35.03
N GLU A 20 -6.62 20.26 34.39
CA GLU A 20 -7.38 19.60 33.35
C GLU A 20 -6.54 19.45 32.07
N VAL A 21 -5.83 20.51 31.67
CA VAL A 21 -4.90 20.45 30.54
C VAL A 21 -3.75 19.49 30.85
N LEU A 22 -3.23 19.52 32.08
CA LEU A 22 -2.16 18.60 32.50
C LEU A 22 -2.60 17.13 32.45
N ALA A 23 -3.82 16.81 32.88
CA ALA A 23 -4.37 15.47 32.79
C ALA A 23 -4.59 15.01 31.33
N VAL A 24 -5.05 15.90 30.44
CA VAL A 24 -5.26 15.55 29.02
C VAL A 24 -3.93 15.34 28.31
N VAL A 25 -2.92 16.18 28.55
CA VAL A 25 -1.61 16.08 27.90
C VAL A 25 -0.87 14.81 28.35
N THR A 26 -0.98 14.40 29.62
CA THR A 26 -0.39 13.13 30.08
C THR A 26 -1.05 11.93 29.41
N LEU A 27 -2.38 11.93 29.26
CA LEU A 27 -3.10 10.88 28.53
C LEU A 27 -2.72 10.86 27.04
N MET A 28 -2.60 12.03 26.39
CA MET A 28 -2.14 12.13 25.00
C MET A 28 -0.72 11.58 24.83
N GLY A 29 0.18 11.82 25.79
CA GLY A 29 1.53 11.27 25.78
C GLY A 29 1.57 9.74 25.83
N ILE A 30 0.74 9.13 26.69
CA ILE A 30 0.64 7.66 26.79
C ILE A 30 0.10 7.07 25.48
N ILE A 31 -0.94 7.67 24.90
CA ILE A 31 -1.53 7.21 23.63
C ILE A 31 -0.52 7.36 22.48
N ALA A 32 0.19 8.49 22.41
CA ALA A 32 1.18 8.74 21.37
C ALA A 32 2.32 7.72 21.39
N MET A 33 2.81 7.36 22.59
CA MET A 33 3.86 6.34 22.75
C MET A 33 3.45 4.99 22.16
N ILE A 34 2.19 4.59 22.30
CA ILE A 34 1.68 3.31 21.78
C ILE A 34 1.37 3.40 20.27
N ALA A 35 0.86 4.54 19.79
CA ALA A 35 0.40 4.70 18.42
C ALA A 35 1.56 4.80 17.40
N VAL A 36 2.66 5.46 17.76
CA VAL A 36 3.82 5.69 16.86
C VAL A 36 4.47 4.41 16.32
N PRO A 37 4.84 3.40 17.15
CA PRO A 37 5.53 2.22 16.64
C PRO A 37 4.69 1.42 15.65
N ARG A 38 3.35 1.50 15.75
CA ARG A 38 2.44 0.79 14.85
C ARG A 38 2.41 1.36 13.42
N LEU A 39 2.64 2.66 13.26
CA LEU A 39 2.65 3.32 11.96
C LEU A 39 4.04 3.25 11.29
N ALA A 40 5.09 3.06 12.07
CA ALA A 40 6.47 3.03 11.59
C ALA A 40 6.86 1.72 10.90
N THR A 41 6.07 0.64 11.02
CA THR A 41 6.37 -0.64 10.36
C THR A 41 5.91 -0.63 8.90
N SER A 42 6.55 0.19 8.06
CA SER A 42 6.57 0.00 6.61
C SER A 42 7.55 -1.12 6.28
N GLY A 43 7.18 -2.33 6.70
CA GLY A 43 8.09 -3.48 6.72
C GLY A 43 8.44 -3.97 5.32
N ASP A 44 9.63 -4.53 5.21
CA ASP A 44 10.07 -5.23 3.99
C ASP A 44 9.27 -6.51 3.75
N LYS A 45 8.62 -7.06 4.79
CA LYS A 45 7.67 -8.19 4.74
C LYS A 45 6.51 -7.96 3.75
N PRO A 46 5.68 -6.90 3.89
CA PRO A 46 4.67 -6.54 2.88
C PRO A 46 5.20 -6.43 1.46
N LYS A 47 6.36 -5.79 1.27
CA LYS A 47 6.98 -5.63 -0.05
C LYS A 47 7.37 -6.97 -0.65
N ALA A 48 8.01 -7.85 0.13
CA ALA A 48 8.34 -9.20 -0.29
C ALA A 48 7.09 -9.98 -0.71
N ASN A 49 6.04 -9.96 0.11
CA ASN A 49 4.77 -10.63 -0.22
C ASN A 49 4.12 -10.06 -1.49
N SER A 50 4.13 -8.74 -1.68
CA SER A 50 3.67 -8.10 -2.91
C SER A 50 4.50 -8.51 -4.13
N CYS A 51 5.81 -8.70 -3.97
CA CYS A 51 6.68 -9.19 -5.02
C CYS A 51 6.29 -10.63 -5.44
N PHE A 52 6.06 -11.53 -4.49
CA PHE A 52 5.61 -12.90 -4.77
C PHE A 52 4.23 -12.95 -5.44
N ALA A 53 3.29 -12.11 -4.98
CA ALA A 53 1.98 -12.02 -5.62
C ALA A 53 2.08 -11.50 -7.07
N THR A 54 2.88 -10.45 -7.30
CA THR A 54 3.13 -9.88 -8.63
C THR A 54 3.78 -10.90 -9.56
N LYS A 55 4.71 -11.71 -9.03
CA LYS A 55 5.33 -12.82 -9.76
C LYS A 55 4.29 -13.80 -10.31
N GLY A 56 3.41 -14.30 -9.45
CA GLY A 56 2.35 -15.23 -9.86
C GLY A 56 1.37 -14.61 -10.87
N MET A 57 1.04 -13.32 -10.71
CA MET A 57 0.21 -12.60 -11.67
C MET A 57 0.89 -12.52 -13.05
N ILE A 58 2.19 -12.22 -13.10
CA ILE A 58 2.95 -12.17 -14.36
C ILE A 58 2.95 -13.53 -15.05
N GLU A 59 3.17 -14.62 -14.31
CA GLU A 59 3.18 -15.98 -14.86
C GLU A 59 1.82 -16.33 -15.47
N VAL A 60 0.72 -16.07 -14.76
CA VAL A 60 -0.65 -16.29 -15.28
C VAL A 60 -0.93 -15.44 -16.53
N GLN A 61 -0.54 -14.16 -16.54
CA GLN A 61 -0.75 -13.31 -17.70
C GLN A 61 0.11 -13.72 -18.89
N ALA A 62 1.34 -14.17 -18.65
CA ALA A 62 2.21 -14.68 -19.69
C ALA A 62 1.61 -15.97 -20.31
N GLU A 63 1.07 -16.87 -19.51
CA GLU A 63 0.35 -18.06 -20.01
C GLU A 63 -0.88 -17.68 -20.84
N LEU A 64 -1.67 -16.69 -20.38
CA LEU A 64 -2.81 -16.18 -21.13
C LEU A 64 -2.36 -15.54 -22.47
N TRP A 65 -1.23 -14.84 -22.49
CA TRP A 65 -0.64 -14.29 -23.70
C TRP A 65 -0.28 -15.39 -24.69
N LEU A 66 0.44 -16.42 -24.24
CA LEU A 66 0.80 -17.57 -25.06
C LEU A 66 -0.44 -18.25 -25.64
N ARG A 67 -1.51 -18.39 -24.85
CA ARG A 67 -2.79 -18.96 -25.29
C ARG A 67 -3.49 -18.10 -26.36
N ASN A 68 -3.40 -16.79 -26.27
CA ASN A 68 -4.09 -15.86 -27.17
C ASN A 68 -3.30 -15.55 -28.45
N LYS A 69 -1.96 -15.48 -28.37
CA LYS A 69 -1.08 -15.07 -29.45
C LYS A 69 -0.35 -16.24 -30.12
N GLY A 70 -0.31 -17.40 -29.48
CA GLY A 70 0.42 -18.58 -29.95
C GLY A 70 1.93 -18.47 -29.85
N VAL A 71 2.45 -17.36 -29.30
CA VAL A 71 3.88 -17.09 -29.10
C VAL A 71 4.12 -16.61 -27.67
N PRO A 72 5.23 -16.99 -27.03
CA PRO A 72 5.57 -16.48 -25.71
C PRO A 72 5.87 -14.98 -25.79
N PRO A 73 5.60 -14.22 -24.71
CA PRO A 73 6.00 -12.82 -24.65
C PRO A 73 7.52 -12.69 -24.56
N ALA A 74 8.04 -11.49 -24.81
CA ALA A 74 9.46 -11.19 -24.70
C ALA A 74 9.97 -11.48 -23.27
N ALA A 75 11.21 -11.96 -23.15
CA ALA A 75 11.81 -12.23 -21.83
C ALA A 75 11.91 -10.98 -20.93
N SER A 76 11.91 -9.79 -21.52
CA SER A 76 11.86 -8.51 -20.81
C SER A 76 10.45 -8.09 -20.40
N LEU A 77 9.40 -8.81 -20.82
CA LEU A 77 7.99 -8.51 -20.59
C LEU A 77 7.50 -7.15 -21.13
N ASN A 78 8.33 -6.42 -21.89
CA ASN A 78 7.99 -5.09 -22.41
C ASN A 78 6.78 -5.10 -23.35
N ASP A 79 6.55 -6.20 -24.06
CA ASP A 79 5.43 -6.38 -24.98
C ASP A 79 4.12 -6.57 -24.24
N ILE A 80 4.08 -7.49 -23.27
CA ILE A 80 2.88 -7.76 -22.48
C ILE A 80 2.57 -6.63 -21.48
N MET A 81 3.59 -5.99 -20.90
CA MET A 81 3.42 -4.88 -19.96
C MET A 81 2.97 -3.58 -20.64
N ALA A 82 3.19 -3.43 -21.95
CA ALA A 82 2.67 -2.31 -22.73
C ALA A 82 1.20 -2.51 -23.17
N ASP A 83 0.66 -3.73 -23.03
CA ASP A 83 -0.72 -4.05 -23.40
C ASP A 83 -1.64 -3.93 -22.17
N ASN A 84 -2.45 -2.87 -22.13
CA ASN A 84 -3.44 -2.61 -21.09
C ASN A 84 -4.47 -3.75 -20.90
N LYS A 85 -4.60 -4.68 -21.86
CA LYS A 85 -5.45 -5.86 -21.70
C LYS A 85 -4.90 -6.85 -20.67
N TYR A 86 -3.58 -6.92 -20.53
CA TYR A 86 -2.89 -7.85 -19.64
C TYR A 86 -2.40 -7.14 -18.38
N PHE A 87 -1.90 -5.92 -18.51
CA PHE A 87 -1.45 -5.07 -17.41
C PHE A 87 -2.10 -3.68 -17.50
N PRO A 88 -3.30 -3.49 -16.94
CA PRO A 88 -4.00 -2.20 -17.02
C PRO A 88 -3.26 -1.08 -16.29
N ASP A 89 -2.51 -1.43 -15.24
CA ASP A 89 -1.70 -0.51 -14.43
C ASP A 89 -0.31 -0.24 -15.04
N GLY A 90 0.01 -0.89 -16.17
CA GLY A 90 1.28 -0.73 -16.89
C GLY A 90 2.43 -1.55 -16.32
N ALA A 91 3.66 -1.08 -16.58
CA ALA A 91 4.88 -1.78 -16.20
C ALA A 91 5.08 -1.83 -14.68
N VAL A 92 5.20 -3.05 -14.15
CA VAL A 92 5.39 -3.33 -12.73
C VAL A 92 6.85 -3.63 -12.43
N VAL A 93 7.35 -3.10 -11.30
CA VAL A 93 8.70 -3.37 -10.78
C VAL A 93 8.61 -4.01 -9.41
N CYS A 94 9.67 -4.69 -8.98
CA CYS A 94 9.71 -5.27 -7.65
C CYS A 94 9.68 -4.17 -6.56
N PRO A 95 8.76 -4.24 -5.58
CA PRO A 95 8.65 -3.23 -4.53
C PRO A 95 9.77 -3.30 -3.48
N VAL A 96 10.58 -4.36 -3.47
CA VAL A 96 11.70 -4.53 -2.52
C VAL A 96 12.94 -3.77 -3.00
N ASP A 97 13.36 -4.03 -4.25
CA ASP A 97 14.63 -3.53 -4.80
C ASP A 97 14.47 -2.65 -6.05
N GLY A 98 13.25 -2.49 -6.57
CA GLY A 98 12.96 -1.74 -7.79
C GLY A 98 13.39 -2.45 -9.08
N SER A 99 13.84 -3.70 -9.01
CA SER A 99 14.33 -4.42 -10.18
C SER A 99 13.17 -4.89 -11.08
N ALA A 100 13.45 -4.96 -12.39
CA ALA A 100 12.48 -5.41 -13.38
C ALA A 100 12.29 -6.93 -13.33
N TYR A 101 11.08 -7.40 -13.58
CA TYR A 101 10.79 -8.83 -13.74
C TYR A 101 11.30 -9.34 -15.09
N ARG A 102 11.82 -10.58 -15.10
CA ARG A 102 12.25 -11.26 -16.32
C ARG A 102 11.59 -12.62 -16.43
N LEU A 103 11.02 -12.90 -17.59
CA LEU A 103 10.36 -14.17 -17.85
C LEU A 103 11.34 -15.19 -18.46
N ASN A 104 11.26 -16.42 -17.98
CA ASN A 104 11.79 -17.57 -18.67
C ASN A 104 10.78 -18.02 -19.73
N THR A 105 11.07 -17.73 -20.99
CA THR A 105 10.16 -18.04 -22.11
C THR A 105 9.98 -19.53 -22.38
N THR A 106 10.83 -20.40 -21.80
CA THR A 106 10.73 -21.85 -21.95
C THR A 106 9.71 -22.44 -20.98
N ASN A 107 9.76 -22.00 -19.72
CA ASN A 107 8.92 -22.55 -18.64
C ASN A 107 7.78 -21.61 -18.22
N MET A 108 7.69 -20.43 -18.82
CA MET A 108 6.71 -19.37 -18.50
C MET A 108 6.76 -18.89 -17.04
N THR A 109 7.89 -19.07 -16.37
CA THR A 109 8.11 -18.66 -14.98
C THR A 109 8.95 -17.38 -14.90
N VAL A 110 8.76 -16.61 -13.83
CA VAL A 110 9.58 -15.43 -13.58
C VAL A 110 10.87 -15.84 -12.85
N ASN A 111 12.01 -15.37 -13.36
CA ASN A 111 13.32 -15.68 -12.80
C ASN A 111 13.68 -14.74 -11.64
N GLY A 112 14.22 -15.30 -10.57
CA GLY A 112 14.68 -14.54 -9.40
C GLY A 112 13.57 -14.09 -8.47
N HIS A 113 13.78 -12.94 -7.82
CA HIS A 113 12.85 -12.30 -6.87
C HIS A 113 12.52 -13.17 -5.64
N THR A 114 13.50 -13.95 -5.18
CA THR A 114 13.40 -14.77 -3.97
C THR A 114 13.81 -13.93 -2.76
N HIS A 115 12.85 -13.18 -2.22
CA HIS A 115 13.01 -12.39 -0.99
C HIS A 115 12.68 -13.23 0.26
N THR A 116 13.20 -14.45 0.32
CA THR A 116 12.85 -15.43 1.36
C THR A 116 13.32 -15.02 2.74
N ASP A 117 14.44 -14.30 2.80
CA ASP A 117 15.01 -13.67 4.00
C ASP A 117 14.09 -12.59 4.62
N LEU A 118 13.15 -12.07 3.84
CA LEU A 118 12.19 -11.07 4.26
C LEU A 118 10.81 -11.66 4.60
N LEU A 119 10.65 -12.98 4.63
CA LEU A 119 9.37 -13.63 4.95
C LEU A 119 9.34 -14.34 6.31
N ASP A 120 10.48 -14.43 6.98
CA ASP A 120 10.66 -15.12 8.27
C ASP A 120 10.33 -14.19 9.47
#